data_AF-A0A940SKG5-F1
#
_entry.id   AF-A0A940SKG5-F1
#
_cell.length_a   1.000
_cell.length_b   1.000
_cell.length_c   1.000
_cell.angle_alpha   90.00
_cell.angle_beta   90.00
_cell.angle_gamma   90.00
#
_symmetry.space_group_name_H-M   'P 1'
#
loop_
_entity.id
_entity.type
_entity.pdbx_description
1 polymer ?
#
loop_
_entity_poly.entity_id
_entity_poly.type
_entity_poly.pdbx_seq_one_letter_code
_entity_poly.pdbx_strand_id
1 'polypeptide(L)'
;MKKIGIILCTAALAVQAAAISASAEEASAKVYVTIGNAGKTVVAAEAVTVKDLDSDGKLTIDEALYAAHEQFYNGGAAAGYANETTQYGLSLKTLWGVTNGGGYGYYVNDGFAMSLSDPVKEGDYLNAFVYQDLDKWSDRYAYFDVRTLPDAKQGDTVTLKLSEMVFGADGAPVPGPVANAVITVDGEETAYKTDADGKVDLKLEKAGSVQISAKADHILAPFVLRAEVGAAETTAAPETTTEAAETTTAAATTTTAKAGSTTTTKAAATKTGDTNAVPALAVTMLAGFGAALAMRRRTEK
;
A
#
# COMPACT_ATOMS: atom_id res chain seq x y z
N MET A 1 23.50 -24.66 79.01
CA MET A 1 24.27 -23.72 79.84
C MET A 1 25.16 -22.87 78.93
N LYS A 2 24.94 -21.54 78.93
CA LYS A 2 25.87 -20.39 78.82
C LYS A 2 27.13 -20.59 77.92
N LYS A 3 27.43 -19.76 76.91
CA LYS A 3 27.64 -18.28 76.87
C LYS A 3 27.55 -17.85 75.38
N ILE A 4 26.77 -16.86 74.95
CA ILE A 4 26.94 -15.38 74.96
C ILE A 4 28.30 -14.86 74.46
N GLY A 5 28.25 -14.06 73.38
CA GLY A 5 29.30 -13.14 72.87
C GLY A 5 29.18 -12.94 71.35
N ILE A 6 28.28 -12.09 70.84
CA ILE A 6 28.42 -10.65 70.49
C ILE A 6 29.31 -10.35 69.26
N ILE A 7 28.62 -10.00 68.16
CA ILE A 7 28.78 -8.86 67.22
C ILE A 7 30.15 -8.66 66.52
N LEU A 8 30.15 -8.72 65.19
CA LEU A 8 30.69 -7.65 64.33
C LEU A 8 30.14 -7.75 62.89
N CYS A 9 29.64 -6.61 62.40
CA CYS A 9 29.08 -6.41 61.08
C CYS A 9 30.12 -6.64 59.98
N THR A 10 29.77 -7.43 58.96
CA THR A 10 30.28 -7.25 57.60
C THR A 10 29.14 -7.43 56.61
N ALA A 11 28.80 -6.32 55.96
CA ALA A 11 27.91 -6.26 54.82
C ALA A 11 28.46 -7.12 53.67
N ALA A 12 27.61 -7.97 53.09
CA ALA A 12 27.82 -8.52 51.76
C ALA A 12 26.55 -8.27 50.96
N LEU A 13 26.57 -7.13 50.28
CA LEU A 13 25.63 -6.71 49.25
C LEU A 13 25.87 -7.62 48.03
N ALA A 14 25.03 -8.64 47.83
CA ALA A 14 25.03 -9.42 46.59
C ALA A 14 24.03 -8.79 45.61
N VAL A 15 24.51 -7.81 44.84
CA VAL A 15 23.79 -7.17 43.73
C VAL A 15 24.32 -7.71 42.41
N GLN A 16 23.36 -8.11 41.57
CA GLN A 16 23.34 -8.25 40.11
C GLN A 16 24.55 -8.78 39.31
N ALA A 17 24.26 -9.80 38.50
CA ALA A 17 24.47 -9.75 37.06
C ALA A 17 23.51 -10.72 36.34
N ALA A 18 22.21 -10.42 36.37
CA ALA A 18 21.33 -10.94 35.33
C ALA A 18 21.57 -10.07 34.10
N ALA A 19 22.41 -10.56 33.19
CA ALA A 19 22.51 -10.02 31.84
C ALA A 19 21.14 -10.21 31.17
N ILE A 20 20.29 -9.18 31.26
CA ILE A 20 19.19 -9.02 30.32
C ILE A 20 19.87 -8.68 29.00
N SER A 21 20.03 -9.68 28.14
CA SER A 21 20.24 -9.43 26.72
C SER A 21 19.02 -8.65 26.25
N ALA A 22 19.14 -7.33 26.17
CA ALA A 22 18.24 -6.51 25.39
C ALA A 22 18.46 -6.95 23.94
N SER A 23 17.59 -7.85 23.45
CA SER A 23 17.44 -8.03 22.02
C SER A 23 17.02 -6.67 21.50
N ALA A 24 17.89 -5.99 20.75
CA ALA A 24 17.45 -4.89 19.92
C ALA A 24 16.38 -5.48 19.00
N GLU A 25 15.13 -5.12 19.23
CA GLU A 25 14.08 -5.35 18.26
C GLU A 25 14.49 -4.52 17.04
N GLU A 26 14.82 -5.18 15.93
CA GLU A 26 15.12 -4.47 14.69
C GLU A 26 13.94 -3.57 14.37
N ALA A 27 14.22 -2.27 14.20
CA ALA A 27 13.18 -1.31 13.87
C ALA A 27 12.48 -1.78 12.59
N SER A 28 11.16 -1.92 12.67
CA SER A 28 10.33 -2.24 11.52
C SER A 28 9.05 -1.43 11.55
N ALA A 29 8.52 -1.13 10.37
CA ALA A 29 7.29 -0.39 10.20
C ALA A 29 6.53 -0.92 9.00
N LYS A 30 5.20 -0.94 9.07
CA LYS A 30 4.33 -1.12 7.92
C LYS A 30 4.07 0.24 7.27
N VAL A 31 4.47 0.36 6.01
CA VAL A 31 4.24 1.53 5.16
C VAL A 31 3.35 1.11 3.99
N TYR A 32 2.41 1.97 3.61
CA TYR A 32 1.51 1.73 2.49
C TYR A 32 2.10 2.35 1.22
N VAL A 33 2.50 1.51 0.27
CA VAL A 33 3.24 1.94 -0.92
C VAL A 33 2.34 1.94 -2.15
N THR A 34 2.36 3.04 -2.90
CA THR A 34 1.81 3.15 -4.25
C THR A 34 2.95 3.38 -5.23
N ILE A 35 3.03 2.58 -6.29
CA ILE A 35 4.00 2.75 -7.37
C ILE A 35 3.26 3.00 -8.68
N GLY A 36 3.60 4.10 -9.33
CA GLY A 36 3.18 4.45 -10.68
C GLY A 36 4.29 4.20 -11.70
N ASN A 37 3.94 3.61 -12.85
CA ASN A 37 4.85 3.48 -13.99
C ASN A 37 4.17 4.01 -15.25
N ALA A 38 4.64 5.16 -15.75
CA ALA A 38 4.18 5.79 -16.98
C ALA A 38 2.64 5.88 -17.07
N GLY A 39 2.03 6.50 -16.05
CA GLY A 39 0.58 6.72 -15.98
C GLY A 39 -0.25 5.52 -15.52
N LYS A 40 0.37 4.38 -15.17
CA LYS A 40 -0.33 3.21 -14.65
C LYS A 40 0.08 2.89 -13.22
N THR A 41 -0.89 2.61 -12.36
CA THR A 41 -0.64 2.07 -11.03
C THR A 41 -0.21 0.60 -11.15
N VAL A 42 0.95 0.25 -10.58
CA VAL A 42 1.49 -1.12 -10.56
C VAL A 42 1.54 -1.70 -9.15
N VAL A 43 1.54 -0.85 -8.12
CA VAL A 43 1.30 -1.20 -6.72
C VAL A 43 0.33 -0.16 -6.17
N ALA A 44 -0.74 -0.59 -5.50
CA ALA A 44 -1.87 0.27 -5.13
C ALA A 44 -2.09 0.31 -3.61
N ALA A 45 -1.40 1.24 -2.92
CA ALA A 45 -1.43 1.41 -1.47
C ALA A 45 -1.31 0.07 -0.71
N GLU A 46 -0.39 -0.78 -1.14
CA GLU A 46 -0.18 -2.09 -0.52
C GLU A 46 0.77 -1.98 0.67
N ALA A 47 0.50 -2.76 1.71
CA ALA A 47 1.32 -2.77 2.91
C ALA A 47 2.66 -3.49 2.67
N VAL A 48 3.74 -2.82 3.04
CA VAL A 48 5.11 -3.31 2.97
C VAL A 48 5.75 -3.18 4.34
N THR A 49 6.42 -4.25 4.79
CA THR A 49 7.21 -4.21 6.03
C THR A 49 8.60 -3.67 5.72
N VAL A 50 8.85 -2.44 6.17
CA VAL A 50 10.15 -1.76 6.07
C VAL A 50 11.03 -2.22 7.24
N LYS A 51 12.31 -2.46 6.96
CA LYS A 51 13.33 -2.82 7.94
C LYS A 51 14.54 -1.93 7.72
N ASP A 52 15.25 -1.68 8.81
CA ASP A 52 16.54 -1.01 8.80
C ASP A 52 17.60 -1.95 8.19
N LEU A 53 17.94 -1.74 6.92
CA LEU A 53 18.83 -2.62 6.15
C LEU A 53 20.31 -2.27 6.33
N ASP A 54 20.62 -1.02 6.66
CA ASP A 54 22.00 -0.54 6.83
C ASP A 54 22.42 -0.38 8.30
N SER A 55 21.51 -0.66 9.24
CA SER A 55 21.69 -0.61 10.69
C SER A 55 22.04 0.79 11.20
N ASP A 56 21.55 1.85 10.54
CA ASP A 56 21.75 3.24 10.96
C ASP A 56 20.71 3.72 12.01
N GLY A 57 19.72 2.88 12.32
CA GLY A 57 18.65 3.14 13.28
C GLY A 57 17.48 3.95 12.73
N LYS A 58 17.38 4.13 11.41
CA LYS A 58 16.29 4.84 10.73
C LYS A 58 15.58 3.89 9.77
N LEU A 59 14.32 4.22 9.49
CA LEU A 59 13.58 3.63 8.38
C LEU A 59 13.38 4.72 7.36
N THR A 60 13.65 4.43 6.09
CA THR A 60 13.73 5.42 5.02
C THR A 60 12.85 5.07 3.82
N ILE A 61 12.64 6.06 2.95
CA ILE A 61 11.98 5.85 1.65
C ILE A 61 12.75 4.81 0.82
N ASP A 62 14.09 4.81 0.87
CA ASP A 62 14.92 3.84 0.15
C ASP A 62 14.56 2.40 0.50
N GLU A 63 14.47 2.10 1.80
CA GLU A 63 14.16 0.77 2.31
C GLU A 63 12.70 0.39 2.04
N ALA A 64 11.78 1.35 2.11
CA ALA A 64 10.38 1.12 1.77
C ALA A 64 10.20 0.76 0.29
N LEU A 65 10.88 1.46 -0.61
CA LEU A 65 10.86 1.14 -2.04
C LEU A 65 11.59 -0.17 -2.31
N TYR A 66 12.73 -0.42 -1.70
CA TYR A 66 13.44 -1.71 -1.82
C TYR A 66 12.51 -2.87 -1.43
N ALA A 67 11.88 -2.79 -0.26
CA ALA A 67 10.97 -3.83 0.24
C ALA A 67 9.74 -4.00 -0.67
N ALA A 68 9.21 -2.92 -1.25
CA ALA A 68 8.11 -3.01 -2.21
C ALA A 68 8.50 -3.79 -3.47
N HIS A 69 9.73 -3.61 -3.97
CA HIS A 69 10.21 -4.35 -5.14
C HIS A 69 10.51 -5.82 -4.81
N GLU A 70 11.10 -6.11 -3.64
CA GLU A 70 11.25 -7.48 -3.17
C GLU A 70 9.90 -8.22 -3.10
N GLN A 71 8.86 -7.53 -2.63
CA GLN A 71 7.55 -8.14 -2.42
C GLN A 71 6.72 -8.28 -3.70
N PHE A 72 6.78 -7.28 -4.60
CA PHE A 72 5.80 -7.16 -5.69
C PHE A 72 6.42 -7.12 -7.10
N TYR A 73 7.73 -6.90 -7.24
CA TYR A 73 8.38 -6.86 -8.54
C TYR A 73 8.92 -8.24 -8.95
N ASN A 74 8.63 -8.67 -10.17
CA ASN A 74 9.18 -9.93 -10.67
C ASN A 74 10.70 -9.81 -10.84
N GLY A 75 11.45 -10.59 -10.06
CA GLY A 75 12.92 -10.49 -9.97
C GLY A 75 13.44 -9.65 -8.80
N GLY A 76 12.55 -9.17 -7.93
CA GLY A 76 12.90 -8.46 -6.69
C GLY A 76 13.51 -7.08 -6.92
N ALA A 77 14.05 -6.49 -5.84
CA ALA A 77 14.70 -5.19 -5.90
C ALA A 77 15.93 -5.21 -6.82
N ALA A 78 16.68 -6.32 -6.84
CA ALA A 78 17.84 -6.48 -7.71
C ALA A 78 17.55 -6.26 -9.21
N ALA A 79 16.31 -6.54 -9.67
CA ALA A 79 15.90 -6.33 -11.06
C ALA A 79 15.13 -5.03 -11.28
N GLY A 80 14.40 -4.56 -10.26
CA GLY A 80 13.43 -3.48 -10.41
C GLY A 80 13.83 -2.14 -9.78
N TYR A 81 14.83 -2.10 -8.91
CA TYR A 81 15.12 -0.97 -8.06
C TYR A 81 16.61 -0.62 -8.04
N ALA A 82 16.91 0.67 -8.08
CA ALA A 82 18.24 1.19 -7.83
C ALA A 82 18.17 2.64 -7.37
N ASN A 83 19.10 3.01 -6.50
CA ASN A 83 19.34 4.38 -6.09
C ASN A 83 20.76 4.82 -6.52
N GLU A 84 21.02 6.11 -6.45
CA GLU A 84 22.36 6.68 -6.55
C GLU A 84 22.47 7.99 -5.77
N THR A 85 23.68 8.34 -5.32
CA THR A 85 23.95 9.63 -4.70
C THR A 85 24.13 10.69 -5.78
N THR A 86 23.32 11.75 -5.70
CA THR A 86 23.40 12.92 -6.58
C THR A 86 23.76 14.17 -5.77
N GLN A 87 23.85 15.33 -6.42
CA GLN A 87 24.02 16.61 -5.72
C GLN A 87 22.83 16.97 -4.81
N TYR A 88 21.69 16.29 -4.95
CA TYR A 88 20.47 16.51 -4.17
C TYR A 88 20.27 15.47 -3.05
N GLY A 89 21.23 14.56 -2.85
CA GLY A 89 21.14 13.48 -1.86
C GLY A 89 20.96 12.11 -2.52
N LEU A 90 20.45 11.14 -1.76
CA LEU A 90 20.14 9.81 -2.27
C LEU A 90 18.89 9.90 -3.15
N SER A 91 18.99 9.49 -4.42
CA SER A 91 17.94 9.68 -5.42
C SER A 91 17.66 8.39 -6.19
N LEU A 92 16.47 8.29 -6.77
CA LEU A 92 16.08 7.16 -7.63
C LEU A 92 16.91 7.12 -8.90
N LYS A 93 17.41 5.93 -9.22
CA LYS A 93 18.06 5.59 -10.50
C LYS A 93 17.20 4.66 -11.34
N THR A 94 16.52 3.72 -10.68
CA THR A 94 15.60 2.77 -11.31
C THR A 94 14.39 2.61 -10.41
N LEU A 95 13.20 2.78 -10.98
CA LEU A 95 11.94 2.51 -10.31
C LEU A 95 11.11 1.56 -11.18
N TRP A 96 10.68 0.44 -10.60
CA TRP A 96 9.88 -0.59 -11.28
C TRP A 96 10.50 -1.10 -12.59
N GLY A 97 11.83 -1.22 -12.61
CA GLY A 97 12.63 -1.64 -13.77
C GLY A 97 12.88 -0.56 -14.82
N VAL A 98 12.44 0.68 -14.58
CA VAL A 98 12.64 1.79 -15.51
C VAL A 98 13.81 2.66 -15.06
N THR A 99 14.85 2.72 -15.88
CA THR A 99 15.99 3.64 -15.76
C THR A 99 15.86 4.74 -16.82
N ASN A 100 15.48 5.96 -16.42
CA ASN A 100 15.18 7.06 -17.36
C ASN A 100 15.95 8.36 -17.09
N GLY A 101 16.99 8.31 -16.25
CA GLY A 101 17.86 9.47 -15.99
C GLY A 101 17.29 10.51 -15.02
N GLY A 102 16.34 10.12 -14.15
CA GLY A 102 15.87 10.95 -13.04
C GLY A 102 14.44 11.45 -13.16
N GLY A 103 13.67 10.98 -14.16
CA GLY A 103 12.25 11.28 -14.31
C GLY A 103 11.40 10.49 -13.31
N TYR A 104 11.58 10.77 -12.01
CA TYR A 104 10.87 10.14 -10.90
C TYR A 104 10.33 11.19 -9.91
N GLY A 105 9.19 10.90 -9.28
CA GLY A 105 8.67 11.67 -8.16
C GLY A 105 8.30 10.75 -7.00
N TYR A 106 8.41 11.26 -5.77
CA TYR A 106 7.97 10.55 -4.59
C TYR A 106 7.50 11.50 -3.48
N TYR A 107 6.47 11.06 -2.75
CA TYR A 107 5.78 11.81 -1.71
C TYR A 107 5.49 10.90 -0.52
N VAL A 108 5.64 11.42 0.69
CA VAL A 108 5.25 10.74 1.93
C VAL A 108 4.11 11.53 2.56
N ASN A 109 2.96 10.89 2.75
CA ASN A 109 1.74 11.52 3.29
C ASN A 109 1.37 12.83 2.56
N ASP A 110 1.46 12.83 1.22
CA ASP A 110 1.26 13.97 0.31
C ASP A 110 2.28 15.12 0.47
N GLY A 111 3.24 14.98 1.38
CA GLY A 111 4.37 15.88 1.53
C GLY A 111 5.47 15.56 0.52
N PHE A 112 6.04 16.61 -0.08
CA PHE A 112 7.20 16.48 -0.95
C PHE A 112 8.40 15.95 -0.15
N ALA A 113 9.04 14.91 -0.66
CA ALA A 113 10.27 14.36 -0.11
C ALA A 113 11.47 14.83 -0.94
N MET A 114 12.56 15.19 -0.27
CA MET A 114 13.77 15.75 -0.88
C MET A 114 14.81 14.66 -1.19
N SER A 115 14.77 13.54 -0.46
CA SER A 115 15.78 12.47 -0.54
C SER A 115 15.15 11.10 -0.26
N LEU A 116 15.72 10.05 -0.83
CA LEU A 116 15.36 8.67 -0.45
C LEU A 116 15.78 8.32 0.99
N SER A 117 16.70 9.10 1.57
CA SER A 117 17.05 8.98 2.99
C SER A 117 16.06 9.67 3.92
N ASP A 118 15.02 10.32 3.39
CA ASP A 118 13.98 10.91 4.24
C ASP A 118 13.23 9.81 5.00
N PRO A 119 12.87 10.04 6.27
CA PRO A 119 12.37 8.99 7.14
C PRO A 119 10.92 8.61 6.83
N VAL A 120 10.62 7.34 7.06
CA VAL A 120 9.25 6.79 7.10
C VAL A 120 8.97 6.15 8.46
N LYS A 121 7.71 6.02 8.82
CA LYS A 121 7.26 5.35 10.05
C LYS A 121 5.98 4.55 9.83
N GLU A 122 5.59 3.77 10.85
CA GLU A 122 4.37 2.97 10.86
C GLU A 122 3.15 3.79 10.41
N GLY A 123 2.43 3.25 9.41
CA GLY A 123 1.20 3.84 8.88
C GLY A 123 1.41 4.96 7.85
N ASP A 124 2.64 5.33 7.51
CA ASP A 124 2.89 6.31 6.45
C ASP A 124 2.45 5.77 5.08
N TYR A 125 2.04 6.71 4.20
CA TYR A 125 1.73 6.44 2.80
C TYR A 125 2.84 6.98 1.92
N LEU A 126 3.50 6.10 1.18
CA LEU A 126 4.54 6.44 0.22
C LEU A 126 3.99 6.28 -1.20
N ASN A 127 3.96 7.38 -1.95
CA ASN A 127 3.69 7.35 -3.38
C ASN A 127 4.99 7.61 -4.13
N ALA A 128 5.37 6.70 -5.02
CA ALA A 128 6.48 6.90 -5.95
C ALA A 128 6.02 6.65 -7.38
N PHE A 129 6.54 7.40 -8.34
CA PHE A 129 6.13 7.23 -9.73
C PHE A 129 7.25 7.58 -10.72
N VAL A 130 7.20 6.89 -11.85
CA VAL A 130 7.93 7.26 -13.07
C VAL A 130 7.07 8.25 -13.85
N TYR A 131 7.63 9.41 -14.19
CA TYR A 131 6.93 10.39 -15.03
C TYR A 131 6.55 9.76 -16.38
N GLN A 132 5.34 10.05 -16.85
CA GLN A 132 4.88 9.69 -18.18
C GLN A 132 5.40 10.69 -19.23
N ASP A 133 5.37 11.99 -18.92
CA ASP A 133 5.95 13.03 -19.78
C ASP A 133 7.42 13.25 -19.43
N LEU A 134 8.31 12.56 -20.13
CA LEU A 134 9.76 12.68 -19.92
C LEU A 134 10.38 13.92 -20.57
N ASP A 135 9.64 14.64 -21.41
CA ASP A 135 10.15 15.81 -22.12
C ASP A 135 9.95 17.09 -21.30
N LYS A 136 8.79 17.24 -20.65
CA LYS A 136 8.46 18.44 -19.86
C LYS A 136 8.28 18.16 -18.37
N TRP A 137 8.24 16.89 -17.97
CA TRP A 137 7.97 16.48 -16.59
C TRP A 137 6.68 17.11 -16.05
N SER A 138 5.63 17.06 -16.89
CA SER A 138 4.38 17.78 -16.64
C SER A 138 3.37 17.02 -15.77
N ASP A 139 3.65 15.76 -15.44
CA ASP A 139 2.83 14.96 -14.53
C ASP A 139 2.67 15.68 -13.18
N ARG A 140 1.43 15.79 -12.69
CA ARG A 140 1.13 16.39 -11.39
C ARG A 140 0.80 15.32 -10.38
N TYR A 141 1.46 15.37 -9.22
CA TYR A 141 1.07 14.51 -8.10
C TYR A 141 -0.30 14.95 -7.57
N ALA A 142 -1.23 14.02 -7.45
CA ALA A 142 -2.56 14.26 -6.94
C ALA A 142 -2.93 13.26 -5.85
N TYR A 143 -3.90 13.63 -5.03
CA TYR A 143 -4.36 12.84 -3.89
C TYR A 143 -5.76 13.28 -3.43
N PHE A 144 -6.49 12.35 -2.82
CA PHE A 144 -7.71 12.67 -2.09
C PHE A 144 -7.37 13.12 -0.67
N ASP A 145 -8.23 13.96 -0.08
CA ASP A 145 -8.14 14.45 1.29
C ASP A 145 -8.24 13.37 2.38
N VAL A 146 -8.67 12.17 2.00
CA VAL A 146 -8.67 10.97 2.83
C VAL A 146 -7.82 9.87 2.18
N ARG A 147 -7.35 8.91 2.99
CA ARG A 147 -6.54 7.76 2.52
C ARG A 147 -7.33 6.47 2.43
N THR A 148 -8.32 6.34 3.30
CA THR A 148 -9.20 5.18 3.43
C THR A 148 -10.61 5.66 3.72
N LEU A 149 -11.58 4.79 3.49
CA LEU A 149 -12.98 5.02 3.81
C LEU A 149 -13.41 3.97 4.84
N PRO A 150 -13.11 4.18 6.14
CA PRO A 150 -13.50 3.24 7.18
C PRO A 150 -15.04 3.15 7.23
N ASP A 151 -15.53 1.94 7.45
CA ASP A 151 -16.95 1.62 7.64
C ASP A 151 -17.89 1.94 6.45
N ALA A 152 -17.35 2.36 5.31
CA ALA A 152 -18.13 2.62 4.11
C ALA A 152 -18.80 1.35 3.60
N LYS A 153 -20.05 1.45 3.17
CA LYS A 153 -20.86 0.34 2.69
C LYS A 153 -21.32 0.57 1.26
N GLN A 154 -21.63 -0.53 0.58
CA GLN A 154 -22.25 -0.47 -0.72
C GLN A 154 -23.56 0.33 -0.65
N GLY A 155 -23.69 1.31 -1.55
CA GLY A 155 -24.81 2.24 -1.61
C GLY A 155 -24.52 3.59 -0.97
N ASP A 156 -23.50 3.68 -0.11
CA ASP A 156 -23.11 4.94 0.52
C ASP A 156 -22.64 5.96 -0.52
N THR A 157 -22.86 7.23 -0.20
CA THR A 157 -22.27 8.35 -0.93
C THR A 157 -21.20 8.98 -0.05
N VAL A 158 -19.98 9.03 -0.56
CA VAL A 158 -18.82 9.61 0.12
C VAL A 158 -18.41 10.89 -0.59
N THR A 159 -18.14 11.94 0.19
CA THR A 159 -17.59 13.19 -0.35
C THR A 159 -16.07 13.10 -0.30
N LEU A 160 -15.43 13.30 -1.45
CA LEU A 160 -13.97 13.33 -1.58
C LEU A 160 -13.54 14.70 -2.12
N LYS A 161 -12.35 15.15 -1.74
CA LYS A 161 -11.70 16.32 -2.34
C LYS A 161 -10.37 15.93 -2.98
N LEU A 162 -10.29 16.05 -4.30
CA LEU A 162 -9.08 15.83 -5.09
C LEU A 162 -8.25 17.11 -5.15
N SER A 163 -6.99 16.99 -4.74
CA SER A 163 -5.99 18.05 -4.86
C SER A 163 -4.78 17.58 -5.65
N GLU A 164 -4.08 18.50 -6.30
CA GLU A 164 -2.80 18.29 -6.96
C GLU A 164 -1.73 19.22 -6.41
N MET A 165 -0.47 18.80 -6.48
CA MET A 165 0.67 19.64 -6.16
C MET A 165 1.03 20.52 -7.36
N VAL A 166 0.93 21.84 -7.16
CA VAL A 166 1.37 22.86 -8.11
C VAL A 166 2.46 23.72 -7.48
N PHE A 167 3.24 24.43 -8.28
CA PHE A 167 4.23 25.37 -7.75
C PHE A 167 3.62 26.76 -7.59
N GLY A 168 3.68 27.28 -6.36
CA GLY A 168 3.26 28.63 -6.01
C GLY A 168 4.17 29.70 -6.61
N ALA A 169 3.81 30.97 -6.39
CA ALA A 169 4.53 32.12 -6.93
C ALA A 169 5.99 32.23 -6.43
N ASP A 170 6.28 31.65 -5.26
CA ASP A 170 7.59 31.53 -4.63
C ASP A 170 8.36 30.28 -5.06
N GLY A 171 7.76 29.43 -5.91
CA GLY A 171 8.34 28.17 -6.35
C GLY A 171 8.18 27.02 -5.34
N ALA A 172 7.44 27.21 -4.24
CA ALA A 172 7.14 26.14 -3.30
C ALA A 172 5.96 25.29 -3.80
N PRO A 173 5.94 23.97 -3.55
CA PRO A 173 4.78 23.15 -3.84
C PRO A 173 3.60 23.55 -2.93
N VAL A 174 2.44 23.80 -3.52
CA VAL A 174 1.18 24.12 -2.84
C VAL A 174 0.04 23.28 -3.43
N PRO A 175 -0.92 22.83 -2.63
CA PRO A 175 -2.07 22.09 -3.13
C PRO A 175 -3.03 23.01 -3.90
N GLY A 176 -3.48 22.56 -5.07
CA GLY A 176 -4.54 23.17 -5.87
C GLY A 176 -5.69 22.19 -6.13
N PRO A 177 -6.94 22.65 -6.29
CA PRO A 177 -8.06 21.78 -6.62
C PRO A 177 -7.95 21.27 -8.06
N VAL A 178 -8.31 20.01 -8.30
CA VAL A 178 -8.40 19.46 -9.66
C VAL A 178 -9.85 19.48 -10.10
N ALA A 179 -10.21 20.42 -10.99
CA ALA A 179 -11.57 20.56 -11.49
C ALA A 179 -11.86 19.65 -12.69
N ASN A 180 -13.12 19.21 -12.83
CA ASN A 180 -13.61 18.37 -13.93
C ASN A 180 -12.89 17.01 -14.11
N ALA A 181 -12.17 16.54 -13.09
CA ALA A 181 -11.51 15.25 -13.12
C ALA A 181 -12.56 14.14 -13.04
N VAL A 182 -12.46 13.15 -13.92
CA VAL A 182 -13.33 11.96 -13.94
C VAL A 182 -12.82 10.98 -12.89
N ILE A 183 -13.67 10.62 -11.93
CA ILE A 183 -13.34 9.61 -10.94
C ILE A 183 -13.33 8.24 -11.59
N THR A 184 -12.33 7.44 -11.27
CA THR A 184 -12.22 6.04 -11.67
C THR A 184 -12.31 5.12 -10.47
N VAL A 185 -12.99 3.99 -10.63
CA VAL A 185 -13.04 2.91 -9.64
C VAL A 185 -12.48 1.65 -10.30
N ASP A 186 -11.43 1.07 -9.71
CA ASP A 186 -10.69 -0.07 -10.26
C ASP A 186 -10.21 0.15 -11.72
N GLY A 187 -9.86 1.40 -12.02
CA GLY A 187 -9.43 1.84 -13.35
C GLY A 187 -10.57 2.10 -14.36
N GLU A 188 -11.82 1.79 -14.01
CA GLU A 188 -13.00 2.07 -14.84
C GLU A 188 -13.49 3.50 -14.60
N GLU A 189 -13.78 4.25 -15.66
CA GLU A 189 -14.34 5.60 -15.55
C GLU A 189 -15.78 5.57 -15.05
N THR A 190 -16.09 6.49 -14.14
CA THR A 190 -17.44 6.69 -13.62
C THR A 190 -18.09 7.93 -14.24
N ALA A 191 -19.38 8.15 -13.95
CA ALA A 191 -20.05 9.39 -14.32
C ALA A 191 -19.70 10.58 -13.41
N TYR A 192 -18.99 10.35 -12.31
CA TYR A 192 -18.71 11.36 -11.29
C TYR A 192 -17.50 12.21 -11.70
N LYS A 193 -17.67 13.53 -11.60
CA LYS A 193 -16.60 14.51 -11.86
C LYS A 193 -16.43 15.45 -10.69
N THR A 194 -15.21 15.88 -10.46
CA THR A 194 -14.93 16.91 -9.47
C THR A 194 -15.45 18.28 -9.90
N ASP A 195 -15.93 19.06 -8.94
CA ASP A 195 -16.30 20.46 -9.13
C ASP A 195 -15.08 21.39 -9.15
N ALA A 196 -15.32 22.71 -9.17
CA ALA A 196 -14.27 23.72 -9.20
C ALA A 196 -13.37 23.73 -7.94
N ASP A 197 -13.87 23.21 -6.82
CA ASP A 197 -13.14 23.08 -5.55
C ASP A 197 -12.43 21.71 -5.43
N GLY A 198 -12.50 20.88 -6.47
CA GLY A 198 -11.96 19.53 -6.51
C GLY A 198 -12.84 18.51 -5.79
N LYS A 199 -14.07 18.87 -5.41
CA LYS A 199 -14.96 18.00 -4.62
C LYS A 199 -15.84 17.14 -5.51
N VAL A 200 -16.18 15.95 -5.02
CA VAL A 200 -17.09 15.02 -5.68
C VAL A 200 -17.84 14.19 -4.64
N ASP A 201 -19.13 13.97 -4.87
CA ASP A 201 -19.93 13.01 -4.13
C ASP A 201 -19.98 11.70 -4.94
N LEU A 202 -19.22 10.70 -4.50
CA LEU A 202 -19.09 9.40 -5.16
C LEU A 202 -20.01 8.38 -4.49
N LYS A 203 -20.87 7.73 -5.26
CA LYS A 203 -21.64 6.57 -4.78
C LYS A 203 -20.83 5.29 -4.92
N LEU A 204 -20.72 4.52 -3.83
CA LEU A 204 -20.03 3.24 -3.81
C LEU A 204 -20.96 2.11 -4.28
N GLU A 205 -20.89 1.75 -5.56
CA GLU A 205 -21.84 0.79 -6.14
C GLU A 205 -21.47 -0.69 -5.88
N LYS A 206 -20.20 -0.96 -5.58
CA LYS A 206 -19.64 -2.31 -5.37
C LYS A 206 -19.12 -2.43 -3.94
N ALA A 207 -19.37 -3.56 -3.31
CA ALA A 207 -18.71 -3.97 -2.06
C ALA A 207 -17.34 -4.61 -2.35
N GLY A 208 -16.49 -4.71 -1.34
CA GLY A 208 -15.15 -5.29 -1.39
C GLY A 208 -14.04 -4.25 -1.44
N SER A 209 -12.82 -4.72 -1.72
CA SER A 209 -11.65 -3.86 -1.90
C SER A 209 -11.74 -3.13 -3.24
N VAL A 210 -11.73 -1.80 -3.20
CA VAL A 210 -11.80 -0.94 -4.39
C VAL A 210 -10.66 0.07 -4.40
N GLN A 211 -10.18 0.40 -5.60
CA GLN A 211 -9.18 1.44 -5.85
C GLN A 211 -9.83 2.64 -6.51
N ILE A 212 -9.82 3.78 -5.84
CA ILE A 212 -10.39 5.03 -6.33
C ILE A 212 -9.24 5.93 -6.79
N SER A 213 -9.35 6.48 -8.00
CA SER A 213 -8.39 7.41 -8.60
C SER A 213 -9.13 8.42 -9.49
N ALA A 214 -8.41 9.20 -10.29
CA ALA A 214 -9.02 10.16 -11.21
C ALA A 214 -8.20 10.38 -12.49
N LYS A 215 -8.87 10.88 -13.52
CA LYS A 215 -8.26 11.36 -14.76
C LYS A 215 -8.64 12.83 -14.99
N ALA A 216 -7.67 13.64 -15.37
CA ALA A 216 -7.86 15.04 -15.73
C ALA A 216 -7.53 15.29 -17.21
N ASP A 217 -7.66 16.54 -17.65
CA ASP A 217 -7.25 17.00 -18.99
C ASP A 217 -5.72 17.03 -19.18
N HIS A 218 -4.98 17.03 -18.08
CA HIS A 218 -3.54 16.89 -18.01
C HIS A 218 -3.16 15.60 -17.25
N ILE A 219 -1.87 15.27 -17.27
CA ILE A 219 -1.38 14.02 -16.71
C ILE A 219 -1.31 14.14 -15.19
N LEU A 220 -2.08 13.29 -14.50
CA LEU A 220 -1.91 13.05 -13.07
C LEU A 220 -0.95 11.88 -12.89
N ALA A 221 0.07 12.06 -12.04
CA ALA A 221 0.90 10.96 -11.60
C ALA A 221 0.03 9.92 -10.89
N PRO A 222 0.27 8.61 -11.09
CA PRO A 222 -0.57 7.58 -10.48
C PRO A 222 -0.67 7.71 -8.96
N PHE A 223 -1.91 7.77 -8.47
CA PHE A 223 -2.28 7.78 -7.06
C PHE A 223 -3.54 6.95 -6.86
N VAL A 224 -3.73 6.43 -5.66
CA VAL A 224 -4.92 5.65 -5.31
C VAL A 224 -5.36 5.96 -3.89
N LEU A 225 -6.68 6.00 -3.70
CA LEU A 225 -7.33 5.76 -2.41
C LEU A 225 -7.80 4.30 -2.42
N ARG A 226 -7.42 3.53 -1.41
CA ARG A 226 -7.90 2.16 -1.23
C ARG A 226 -9.01 2.16 -0.18
N ALA A 227 -10.13 1.55 -0.52
CA ALA A 227 -11.26 1.41 0.39
C ALA A 227 -11.70 -0.05 0.48
N GLU A 228 -12.05 -0.49 1.69
CA GLU A 228 -12.70 -1.78 1.93
C GLU A 228 -14.18 -1.52 2.18
N VAL A 229 -15.01 -1.72 1.16
CA VAL A 229 -16.43 -1.37 1.19
C VAL A 229 -17.24 -2.56 1.71
N GLY A 230 -17.94 -2.38 2.83
CA GLY A 230 -18.84 -3.38 3.39
C GLY A 230 -20.04 -3.67 2.48
N ALA A 231 -20.66 -4.85 2.66
CA ALA A 231 -21.92 -5.16 1.98
C ALA A 231 -23.04 -4.21 2.40
N ALA A 232 -24.01 -3.97 1.50
CA ALA A 232 -25.18 -3.17 1.80
C ALA A 232 -25.92 -3.73 3.02
N GLU A 233 -26.43 -2.84 3.89
CA GLU A 233 -27.31 -3.29 4.97
C GLU A 233 -28.60 -3.85 4.36
N THR A 234 -28.79 -5.15 4.53
CA THR A 234 -30.09 -5.74 4.24
C THR A 234 -30.99 -5.35 5.40
N THR A 235 -31.90 -4.40 5.18
CA THR A 235 -32.98 -4.16 6.13
C THR A 235 -33.78 -5.45 6.22
N ALA A 236 -33.60 -6.21 7.30
CA ALA A 236 -34.46 -7.34 7.59
C ALA A 236 -35.89 -6.78 7.64
N ALA A 237 -36.74 -7.25 6.73
CA ALA A 237 -38.17 -6.96 6.80
C ALA A 237 -38.64 -7.34 8.21
N PRO A 238 -39.49 -6.52 8.86
CA PRO A 238 -40.01 -6.88 10.17
C PRO A 238 -40.70 -8.24 10.02
N GLU A 239 -40.24 -9.24 10.78
CA GLU A 239 -40.95 -10.49 10.89
C GLU A 239 -42.34 -10.18 11.45
N THR A 240 -43.34 -10.20 10.57
CA THR A 240 -44.75 -10.16 10.99
C THR A 240 -45.00 -11.47 11.73
N THR A 241 -44.81 -11.46 13.06
CA THR A 241 -45.25 -12.52 13.95
C THR A 241 -46.77 -12.63 13.82
N THR A 242 -47.22 -13.56 12.99
CA THR A 242 -48.62 -13.99 12.97
C THR A 242 -48.75 -15.01 14.07
N GLU A 243 -49.41 -14.60 15.16
CA GLU A 243 -49.86 -15.46 16.24
C GLU A 243 -50.82 -16.52 15.66
N ALA A 244 -50.29 -17.71 15.37
CA ALA A 244 -51.10 -18.87 15.04
C ALA A 244 -51.46 -19.58 16.35
N ALA A 245 -52.72 -19.41 16.74
CA ALA A 245 -53.34 -20.10 17.86
C ALA A 245 -53.11 -21.62 17.79
N GLU A 246 -52.68 -22.19 18.91
CA GLU A 246 -52.50 -23.62 19.11
C GLU A 246 -53.80 -24.38 18.83
N THR A 247 -53.70 -25.48 18.09
CA THR A 247 -54.64 -26.60 18.24
C THR A 247 -53.85 -27.89 18.33
N THR A 248 -53.94 -28.47 19.53
CA THR A 248 -53.45 -29.77 19.95
C THR A 248 -54.05 -30.90 19.11
N THR A 249 -53.22 -31.86 18.69
CA THR A 249 -53.62 -33.27 18.53
C THR A 249 -52.41 -34.18 18.74
N ALA A 250 -52.64 -35.20 19.55
CA ALA A 250 -51.65 -36.09 20.13
C ALA A 250 -51.28 -37.29 19.23
N ALA A 251 -50.04 -37.74 19.45
CA ALA A 251 -49.55 -39.12 19.53
C ALA A 251 -49.82 -40.11 18.37
N ALA A 252 -48.73 -40.60 17.79
CA ALA A 252 -48.52 -42.04 17.62
C ALA A 252 -47.02 -42.38 17.57
N THR A 253 -46.58 -43.10 18.59
CA THR A 253 -45.28 -43.74 18.74
C THR A 253 -45.21 -45.01 17.88
N THR A 254 -44.10 -45.29 17.20
CA THR A 254 -43.67 -46.68 16.96
C THR A 254 -42.15 -46.81 16.84
N THR A 255 -41.69 -47.92 17.40
CA THR A 255 -40.36 -48.31 17.88
C THR A 255 -39.51 -49.09 16.86
N THR A 256 -38.20 -48.81 16.90
CA THR A 256 -37.01 -49.70 16.91
C THR A 256 -36.71 -50.74 15.82
N ALA A 257 -35.42 -50.72 15.38
CA ALA A 257 -34.46 -51.84 15.28
C ALA A 257 -33.93 -52.29 13.88
N LYS A 258 -32.73 -51.81 13.56
CA LYS A 258 -31.47 -52.52 13.20
C LYS A 258 -31.52 -53.98 12.67
N ALA A 259 -30.87 -54.24 11.51
CA ALA A 259 -29.65 -55.08 11.35
C ALA A 259 -29.37 -55.57 9.90
N GLY A 260 -28.08 -55.66 9.54
CA GLY A 260 -27.51 -56.63 8.55
C GLY A 260 -27.25 -56.09 7.14
N SER A 261 -26.00 -55.70 6.78
CA SER A 261 -24.97 -56.51 6.07
C SER A 261 -25.36 -56.85 4.61
N THR A 262 -24.60 -56.56 3.53
CA THR A 262 -23.23 -57.03 3.24
C THR A 262 -22.74 -56.40 1.90
N THR A 263 -21.50 -55.91 1.88
CA THR A 263 -20.46 -55.95 0.81
C THR A 263 -20.82 -55.83 -0.68
N THR A 264 -20.28 -54.81 -1.37
CA THR A 264 -19.34 -55.04 -2.49
C THR A 264 -18.48 -53.80 -2.82
N THR A 265 -17.19 -54.07 -2.85
CA THR A 265 -16.05 -53.27 -3.30
C THR A 265 -16.09 -52.96 -4.80
N LYS A 266 -15.68 -51.75 -5.21
CA LYS A 266 -14.79 -51.58 -6.37
C LYS A 266 -14.03 -50.25 -6.29
N ALA A 267 -12.71 -50.37 -6.33
CA ALA A 267 -11.73 -49.31 -6.41
C ALA A 267 -11.26 -49.05 -7.85
N ALA A 268 -10.55 -47.93 -8.00
CA ALA A 268 -9.58 -47.58 -9.05
C ALA A 268 -10.18 -47.05 -10.38
N ALA A 269 -9.57 -46.12 -11.12
CA ALA A 269 -8.21 -45.59 -11.07
C ALA A 269 -8.10 -44.22 -11.78
N THR A 270 -7.03 -43.52 -11.39
CA THR A 270 -6.30 -42.39 -11.95
C THR A 270 -6.08 -42.39 -13.47
N LYS A 271 -5.88 -41.20 -14.06
CA LYS A 271 -4.92 -41.02 -15.16
C LYS A 271 -4.30 -39.62 -15.20
N THR A 272 -3.02 -39.65 -15.56
CA THR A 272 -1.97 -38.62 -15.57
C THR A 272 -1.63 -38.22 -17.01
N GLY A 273 -0.99 -37.05 -17.19
CA GLY A 273 -0.14 -36.69 -18.35
C GLY A 273 -0.55 -35.36 -19.01
N ASP A 274 0.33 -34.48 -19.50
CA ASP A 274 1.79 -34.39 -19.48
C ASP A 274 2.20 -32.96 -19.94
N THR A 275 3.42 -32.59 -19.54
CA THR A 275 4.36 -31.50 -19.91
C THR A 275 4.32 -30.80 -21.30
N ASN A 276 4.81 -29.53 -21.34
CA ASN A 276 5.71 -28.89 -22.34
C ASN A 276 5.93 -27.38 -21.97
N ALA A 277 7.09 -26.92 -21.51
CA ALA A 277 8.32 -26.47 -22.22
C ALA A 277 8.27 -25.05 -22.84
N VAL A 278 9.21 -24.18 -22.42
CA VAL A 278 9.47 -22.76 -22.80
C VAL A 278 10.44 -22.68 -24.01
N PRO A 279 10.56 -21.54 -24.74
CA PRO A 279 11.71 -20.61 -24.53
C PRO A 279 11.33 -19.11 -24.70
N ALA A 280 11.72 -18.17 -23.82
CA ALA A 280 12.98 -17.42 -23.76
C ALA A 280 13.41 -16.72 -25.07
N LEU A 281 13.24 -15.39 -25.14
CA LEU A 281 13.89 -14.52 -26.14
C LEU A 281 14.56 -13.34 -25.42
N ALA A 282 15.88 -13.20 -25.61
CA ALA A 282 16.72 -12.12 -25.12
C ALA A 282 16.72 -10.94 -26.09
N VAL A 283 16.67 -9.70 -25.60
CA VAL A 283 17.01 -8.49 -26.37
C VAL A 283 17.99 -7.63 -25.58
N THR A 284 19.06 -7.30 -26.28
CA THR A 284 20.28 -6.60 -25.88
C THR A 284 20.11 -5.09 -25.67
N MET A 285 20.93 -4.54 -24.78
CA MET A 285 21.13 -3.10 -24.52
C MET A 285 21.48 -2.28 -25.77
N LEU A 286 21.00 -1.03 -25.81
CA LEU A 286 21.72 0.07 -26.48
C LEU A 286 21.72 1.31 -25.57
N ALA A 287 22.93 1.79 -25.29
CA ALA A 287 23.22 3.06 -24.64
C ALA A 287 22.92 4.24 -25.60
N GLY A 288 22.40 5.34 -25.05
CA GLY A 288 22.14 6.58 -25.78
C GLY A 288 22.31 7.80 -24.88
N PHE A 289 23.26 8.65 -25.25
CA PHE A 289 23.71 9.89 -24.61
C PHE A 289 22.63 10.96 -24.38
N GLY A 290 22.66 11.60 -23.20
CA GLY A 290 23.01 13.02 -23.02
C GLY A 290 21.97 14.13 -23.22
N ALA A 291 21.81 15.00 -22.21
CA ALA A 291 21.86 16.46 -22.38
C ALA A 291 22.04 17.17 -21.03
N ALA A 292 23.15 17.89 -20.90
CA ALA A 292 23.45 18.80 -19.80
C ALA A 292 22.66 20.11 -19.95
N LEU A 293 22.00 20.56 -18.88
CA LEU A 293 21.40 21.89 -18.83
C LEU A 293 22.43 22.91 -18.34
N ALA A 294 22.83 23.79 -19.26
CA ALA A 294 23.76 24.88 -19.03
C ALA A 294 23.14 25.98 -18.13
N MET A 295 23.77 26.25 -16.98
CA MET A 295 23.48 27.45 -16.20
C MET A 295 24.18 28.68 -16.79
N ARG A 296 23.35 29.63 -17.20
CA ARG A 296 23.69 30.96 -17.72
C ARG A 296 24.28 31.81 -16.60
N ARG A 297 25.57 32.15 -16.70
CA ARG A 297 26.21 33.19 -15.89
C ARG A 297 25.51 34.53 -16.12
N ARG A 298 24.97 35.15 -15.06
CA ARG A 298 24.71 36.60 -15.03
C ARG A 298 25.97 37.30 -14.58
N THR A 299 26.50 38.11 -15.48
CA THR A 299 27.43 39.22 -15.20
C THR A 299 26.72 40.29 -14.39
N GLU A 300 27.31 40.70 -13.27
CA GLU A 300 27.02 41.98 -12.63
C GLU A 300 28.14 42.98 -12.96
N LYS A 301 27.73 44.22 -13.20
CA LYS A 301 28.55 45.42 -13.18
C LYS A 301 28.51 46.01 -11.79
#